data_AF-A0A328EL86-F1
#
_entry.id   AF-A0A328EL86-F1
#
_cell.length_a   1.000
_cell.length_b   1.000
_cell.length_c   1.000
_cell.angle_alpha   90.00
_cell.angle_beta   90.00
_cell.angle_gamma   90.00
#
_symmetry.space_group_name_H-M   'P 1'
#
loop_
_entity.id
_entity.type
_entity.pdbx_description
1 polymer ?
#
loop_
_entity_poly.entity_id
_entity_poly.type
_entity_poly.pdbx_seq_one_letter_code
_entity_poly.pdbx_strand_id
1 'polypeptide(L)'
;MSKTNNIFLRENLIRSLERRQSLLTTIRGETKQKVEKIIIKESFYKFLDKVDKIKVSDEERSKIYDFIFCLLNRSADLKTNKKPSSANITSMYGGTSYSRLSKIKSKKEIIDLMKFLHKEDIPFSSISGIQNKKGIPNLDELKKFIEFLKNEKLLEYLSSISSMQSGKGFPNLDELKMFIEFLKKEKLLEYLSSISGMQNGKGIPHLDRLEELINFARNNQIPFSFVSSMQNGKGIPDLKILGKLIAEARKKELNLKELSGKQLGIEATLKLVKTAYE
;
A
#
# COMPACT_ATOMS: atom_id res chain seq x y z
N MET A 1 9.88 -13.48 -35.99
CA MET A 1 9.32 -12.11 -36.08
C MET A 1 9.24 -11.46 -34.69
N SER A 2 10.39 -11.26 -34.01
CA SER A 2 10.49 -11.49 -32.55
C SER A 2 10.88 -10.30 -31.65
N LYS A 3 10.97 -9.06 -32.15
CA LYS A 3 11.21 -7.85 -31.32
C LYS A 3 10.49 -6.60 -31.83
N THR A 4 10.39 -6.43 -33.14
CA THR A 4 9.81 -5.25 -33.80
C THR A 4 8.31 -5.06 -33.49
N ASN A 5 7.54 -6.15 -33.46
CA ASN A 5 6.11 -6.11 -33.11
C ASN A 5 5.86 -5.68 -31.65
N ASN A 6 6.73 -6.10 -30.73
CA ASN A 6 6.60 -5.74 -29.31
C ASN A 6 6.81 -4.24 -29.09
N ILE A 7 7.82 -3.68 -29.76
CA ILE A 7 8.11 -2.26 -29.75
C ILE A 7 6.90 -1.48 -30.28
N PHE A 8 6.33 -1.92 -31.42
CA PHE A 8 5.15 -1.28 -32.00
C PHE A 8 3.92 -1.31 -31.06
N LEU A 9 3.63 -2.45 -30.44
CA LEU A 9 2.50 -2.59 -29.51
C LEU A 9 2.67 -1.73 -28.25
N ARG A 10 3.89 -1.66 -27.70
CA ARG A 10 4.22 -0.81 -26.56
C ARG A 10 4.12 0.67 -26.92
N GLU A 11 4.66 1.08 -28.05
CA GLU A 11 4.56 2.46 -28.54
C GLU A 11 3.10 2.87 -28.71
N ASN A 12 2.25 1.98 -29.22
CA ASN A 12 0.82 2.23 -29.34
C ASN A 12 0.14 2.45 -27.98
N LEU A 13 0.52 1.71 -26.93
CA LEU A 13 0.04 1.98 -25.57
C LEU A 13 0.42 3.39 -25.10
N ILE A 14 1.70 3.77 -25.24
CA ILE A 14 2.18 5.09 -24.80
C ILE A 14 1.48 6.20 -25.59
N ARG A 15 1.43 6.11 -26.92
CA ARG A 15 0.71 7.06 -27.78
C ARG A 15 -0.77 7.16 -27.43
N SER A 16 -1.41 6.04 -27.07
CA SER A 16 -2.81 6.04 -26.65
C SER A 16 -3.03 6.80 -25.34
N LEU A 17 -2.12 6.65 -24.38
CA LEU A 17 -2.15 7.41 -23.11
C LEU A 17 -1.95 8.91 -23.36
N GLU A 18 -1.02 9.27 -24.24
CA GLU A 18 -0.76 10.67 -24.63
C GLU A 18 -1.95 11.30 -25.36
N ARG A 19 -2.52 10.60 -26.35
CA ARG A 19 -3.72 11.04 -27.08
C ARG A 19 -4.90 11.27 -26.14
N ARG A 20 -5.12 10.34 -25.21
CA ARG A 20 -6.16 10.47 -24.18
C ARG A 20 -5.94 11.72 -23.33
N GLN A 21 -4.71 12.00 -22.92
CA GLN A 21 -4.37 13.20 -22.15
C GLN A 21 -4.63 14.48 -22.96
N SER A 22 -4.27 14.49 -24.26
CA SER A 22 -4.53 15.61 -25.16
C SER A 22 -6.03 15.89 -25.25
N LEU A 23 -6.83 14.86 -25.56
CA LEU A 23 -8.30 14.95 -25.64
C LEU A 23 -8.91 15.52 -24.35
N LEU A 24 -8.47 15.03 -23.20
CA LEU A 24 -8.94 15.50 -21.90
C LEU A 24 -8.59 16.95 -21.60
N THR A 25 -7.44 17.41 -22.10
CA THR A 25 -7.01 18.80 -21.98
C THR A 25 -7.92 19.70 -22.82
N THR A 26 -8.29 19.28 -24.02
CA THR A 26 -9.28 19.97 -24.87
C THR A 26 -10.64 20.06 -24.18
N ILE A 27 -11.18 18.93 -23.70
CA ILE A 27 -12.47 18.89 -22.99
C ILE A 27 -12.46 19.80 -21.77
N ARG A 28 -11.35 19.87 -21.02
CA ARG A 28 -11.20 20.80 -19.89
C ARG A 28 -11.33 22.27 -20.32
N GLY A 29 -10.73 22.63 -21.45
CA GLY A 29 -10.84 23.98 -22.02
C GLY A 29 -12.28 24.37 -22.30
N GLU A 30 -13.09 23.42 -22.78
CA GLU A 30 -14.49 23.62 -23.14
C GLU A 30 -15.45 23.56 -21.94
N THR A 31 -15.26 22.59 -21.03
CA THR A 31 -16.25 22.25 -19.98
C THR A 31 -15.90 22.78 -18.59
N LYS A 32 -14.70 23.35 -18.39
CA LYS A 32 -14.12 23.71 -17.09
C LYS A 32 -14.05 22.56 -16.07
N GLN A 33 -14.27 21.31 -16.48
CA GLN A 33 -14.14 20.15 -15.60
C GLN A 33 -12.68 19.89 -15.23
N LYS A 34 -12.45 19.47 -13.97
CA LYS A 34 -11.11 19.07 -13.53
C LYS A 34 -10.79 17.71 -14.11
N VAL A 35 -9.76 17.65 -14.95
CA VAL A 35 -9.21 16.39 -15.43
C VAL A 35 -7.78 16.22 -14.97
N GLU A 36 -7.51 15.10 -14.30
CA GLU A 36 -6.20 14.81 -13.77
C GLU A 36 -5.34 14.05 -14.79
N LYS A 37 -4.13 14.57 -15.05
CA LYS A 37 -3.16 13.95 -15.95
C LYS A 37 -2.53 12.73 -15.27
N ILE A 38 -2.53 11.60 -15.98
CA ILE A 38 -1.84 10.39 -15.53
C ILE A 38 -0.33 10.65 -15.55
N ILE A 39 0.30 10.53 -14.38
CA ILE A 39 1.74 10.65 -14.22
C ILE A 39 2.37 9.29 -14.54
N ILE A 40 3.08 9.22 -15.67
CA ILE A 40 3.88 8.05 -16.04
C ILE A 40 5.24 8.16 -15.34
N LYS A 41 5.50 7.26 -14.39
CA LYS A 41 6.77 7.19 -13.66
C LYS A 41 7.80 6.36 -14.42
N GLU A 42 9.08 6.65 -14.20
CA GLU A 42 10.21 5.88 -14.77
C GLU A 42 10.13 4.38 -14.48
N SER A 43 9.66 4.01 -13.28
CA SER A 43 9.42 2.61 -12.90
C SER A 43 8.44 1.88 -13.80
N PHE A 44 7.57 2.60 -14.53
CA PHE A 44 6.64 2.03 -15.47
C PHE A 44 7.32 1.54 -16.75
N TYR A 45 8.29 2.28 -17.30
CA TYR A 45 9.03 1.82 -18.47
C TYR A 45 9.81 0.52 -18.15
N LYS A 46 10.47 0.48 -16.99
CA LYS A 46 11.13 -0.75 -16.48
C LYS A 46 10.16 -1.90 -16.25
N PHE A 47 8.91 -1.60 -15.93
CA PHE A 47 7.84 -2.59 -15.82
C PHE A 47 7.41 -3.10 -17.20
N LEU A 48 7.23 -2.22 -18.18
CA LEU A 48 6.90 -2.60 -19.56
C LEU A 48 8.00 -3.49 -20.19
N ASP A 49 9.28 -3.22 -19.90
CA ASP A 49 10.39 -4.10 -20.33
C ASP A 49 10.25 -5.54 -19.83
N LYS A 50 9.56 -5.74 -18.70
CA LYS A 50 9.26 -7.08 -18.16
C LYS A 50 8.01 -7.67 -18.80
N VAL A 51 6.99 -6.86 -19.06
CA VAL A 51 5.79 -7.26 -19.80
C VAL A 51 6.17 -7.75 -21.20
N ASP A 52 7.11 -7.08 -21.86
CA ASP A 52 7.66 -7.48 -23.16
C ASP A 52 8.33 -8.87 -23.15
N LYS A 53 8.75 -9.35 -21.98
CA LYS A 53 9.41 -10.66 -21.81
C LYS A 53 8.42 -11.79 -21.49
N ILE A 54 7.13 -11.50 -21.33
CA ILE A 54 6.12 -12.55 -21.17
C ILE A 54 6.07 -13.39 -22.45
N LYS A 55 6.14 -14.72 -22.30
CA LYS A 55 6.04 -15.68 -23.40
C LYS A 55 4.57 -15.89 -23.77
N VAL A 56 4.03 -15.04 -24.63
CA VAL A 56 2.65 -15.06 -25.15
C VAL A 56 2.64 -14.65 -26.63
N SER A 57 1.55 -14.96 -27.32
CA SER A 57 1.28 -14.49 -28.69
C SER A 57 1.20 -12.96 -28.79
N ASP A 58 1.32 -12.42 -30.00
CA ASP A 58 1.19 -10.97 -30.25
C ASP A 58 -0.25 -10.49 -29.95
N GLU A 59 -1.26 -11.32 -30.23
CA GLU A 59 -2.66 -11.04 -29.91
C GLU A 59 -2.89 -10.97 -28.40
N GLU A 60 -2.35 -11.91 -27.63
CA GLU A 60 -2.43 -11.90 -26.17
C GLU A 60 -1.66 -10.72 -25.56
N ARG A 61 -0.49 -10.39 -26.12
CA ARG A 61 0.30 -9.23 -25.71
C ARG A 61 -0.44 -7.92 -25.96
N SER A 62 -1.07 -7.79 -27.12
CA SER A 62 -1.94 -6.65 -27.44
C SER A 62 -3.08 -6.52 -26.40
N LYS A 63 -3.73 -7.65 -26.03
CA LYS A 63 -4.74 -7.68 -24.96
C LYS A 63 -4.18 -7.23 -23.60
N ILE A 64 -2.95 -7.63 -23.25
CA ILE A 64 -2.30 -7.20 -22.00
C ILE A 64 -2.10 -5.68 -21.99
N TYR A 65 -1.62 -5.10 -23.09
CA TYR A 65 -1.45 -3.65 -23.19
C TYR A 65 -2.78 -2.90 -23.11
N ASP A 66 -3.82 -3.46 -23.73
CA ASP A 66 -5.20 -2.99 -23.60
C ASP A 66 -5.71 -3.01 -22.15
N PHE A 67 -5.36 -4.04 -21.37
CA PHE A 67 -5.70 -4.10 -19.95
C PHE A 67 -4.93 -3.06 -19.12
N ILE A 68 -3.64 -2.88 -19.38
CA ILE A 68 -2.83 -1.84 -18.72
C ILE A 68 -3.40 -0.46 -19.03
N PHE A 69 -3.73 -0.17 -20.29
CA PHE A 69 -4.39 1.06 -20.69
C PHE A 69 -5.71 1.25 -19.95
N CYS A 70 -6.57 0.22 -19.91
CA CYS A 70 -7.86 0.27 -19.23
C CYS A 70 -7.70 0.56 -17.73
N LEU A 71 -6.78 -0.11 -17.03
CA LEU A 71 -6.48 0.13 -15.62
C LEU A 71 -6.03 1.58 -15.37
N LEU A 72 -5.06 2.07 -16.16
CA LEU A 72 -4.55 3.44 -16.01
C LEU A 72 -5.67 4.45 -16.25
N ASN A 73 -6.38 4.31 -17.36
CA ASN A 73 -7.40 5.24 -17.78
C ASN A 73 -8.58 5.28 -16.79
N ARG A 74 -9.13 4.12 -16.43
CA ARG A 74 -10.29 4.05 -15.53
C ARG A 74 -9.94 4.46 -14.10
N SER A 75 -8.73 4.16 -13.63
CA SER A 75 -8.31 4.62 -12.29
C SER A 75 -8.09 6.13 -12.23
N ALA A 76 -7.78 6.79 -13.35
CA ALA A 76 -7.62 8.25 -13.41
C ALA A 76 -8.94 9.01 -13.30
N ASP A 77 -10.05 8.37 -13.67
CA ASP A 77 -11.40 8.95 -13.55
C ASP A 77 -11.95 8.86 -12.10
N LEU A 78 -11.22 8.24 -11.16
CA LEU A 78 -11.64 8.14 -9.76
C LEU A 78 -11.41 9.47 -9.03
N LYS A 79 -12.48 10.04 -8.47
CA LYS A 79 -12.43 11.26 -7.64
C LYS A 79 -11.46 11.17 -6.45
N THR A 80 -11.23 9.96 -5.93
CA THR A 80 -10.32 9.67 -4.82
C THR A 80 -8.85 9.70 -5.24
N ASN A 81 -8.55 9.61 -6.54
CA ASN A 81 -7.22 9.50 -7.07
C ASN A 81 -6.66 10.86 -7.49
N LYS A 82 -6.43 11.77 -6.52
CA LYS A 82 -6.04 13.18 -6.75
C LYS A 82 -4.70 13.43 -7.49
N LYS A 83 -3.94 12.36 -7.78
CA LYS A 83 -2.68 12.37 -8.53
C LYS A 83 -2.51 11.01 -9.23
N PRO A 84 -3.29 10.73 -10.28
CA PRO A 84 -3.28 9.43 -10.91
C PRO A 84 -1.89 9.16 -11.47
N SER A 85 -1.36 7.99 -11.18
CA SER A 85 -0.03 7.62 -11.66
C SER A 85 0.05 6.13 -11.95
N SER A 86 1.02 5.76 -12.77
CA SER A 86 1.32 4.37 -13.06
C SER A 86 1.80 3.57 -11.84
N ALA A 87 2.06 4.23 -10.70
CA ALA A 87 2.56 3.61 -9.48
C ALA A 87 1.66 2.47 -8.98
N ASN A 88 0.34 2.68 -8.96
CA ASN A 88 -0.62 1.69 -8.45
C ASN A 88 -0.57 0.39 -9.27
N ILE A 89 -0.45 0.50 -10.60
CA ILE A 89 -0.30 -0.67 -11.47
C ILE A 89 1.06 -1.32 -11.28
N THR A 90 2.13 -0.54 -11.25
CA THR A 90 3.47 -1.10 -11.02
C THR A 90 3.61 -1.76 -9.66
N SER A 91 2.83 -1.32 -8.66
CA SER A 91 2.73 -1.98 -7.36
C SER A 91 2.01 -3.32 -7.49
N MET A 92 0.79 -3.33 -8.04
CA MET A 92 -0.02 -4.56 -8.17
C MET A 92 0.65 -5.64 -9.02
N TYR A 93 1.41 -5.25 -10.04
CA TYR A 93 2.05 -6.16 -11.01
C TYR A 93 3.59 -6.15 -10.95
N GLY A 94 4.17 -5.61 -9.88
CA GLY A 94 5.61 -5.50 -9.72
C GLY A 94 6.34 -6.84 -9.50
N GLY A 95 7.68 -6.80 -9.52
CA GLY A 95 8.51 -7.98 -9.27
C GLY A 95 8.35 -9.05 -10.36
N THR A 96 7.92 -10.25 -9.97
CA THR A 96 7.59 -11.39 -10.86
C THR A 96 6.09 -11.46 -11.22
N SER A 97 5.29 -10.51 -10.73
CA SER A 97 3.82 -10.55 -10.83
C SER A 97 3.27 -10.00 -12.14
N TYR A 98 4.11 -9.45 -13.01
CA TYR A 98 3.71 -8.92 -14.32
C TYR A 98 3.07 -9.99 -15.20
N SER A 99 3.45 -11.26 -15.04
CA SER A 99 2.81 -12.40 -15.71
C SER A 99 1.34 -12.58 -15.31
N ARG A 100 0.87 -12.02 -14.19
CA ARG A 100 -0.55 -12.06 -13.81
C ARG A 100 -1.43 -11.17 -14.70
N LEU A 101 -0.86 -10.28 -15.50
CA LEU A 101 -1.64 -9.51 -16.49
C LEU A 101 -2.31 -10.42 -17.51
N SER A 102 -1.70 -11.56 -17.87
CA SER A 102 -2.32 -12.55 -18.77
C SER A 102 -3.46 -13.32 -18.12
N LYS A 103 -3.66 -13.20 -16.80
CA LYS A 103 -4.74 -13.85 -16.05
C LYS A 103 -5.99 -12.99 -15.92
N ILE A 104 -5.95 -11.72 -16.34
CA ILE A 104 -7.13 -10.85 -16.35
C ILE A 104 -8.11 -11.43 -17.37
N LYS A 105 -9.35 -11.72 -16.94
CA LYS A 105 -10.31 -12.43 -17.78
C LYS A 105 -10.88 -11.53 -18.87
N SER A 106 -11.10 -10.25 -18.53
CA SER A 106 -11.69 -9.28 -19.46
C SER A 106 -11.50 -7.83 -19.01
N LYS A 107 -11.71 -6.89 -19.93
CA LYS A 107 -11.82 -5.45 -19.60
C LYS A 107 -12.97 -5.17 -18.62
N LYS A 108 -14.02 -6.00 -18.63
CA LYS A 108 -15.17 -5.86 -17.73
C LYS A 108 -14.77 -5.99 -16.26
N GLU A 109 -13.85 -6.91 -15.94
CA GLU A 109 -13.31 -7.08 -14.58
C GLU A 109 -12.69 -5.78 -14.03
N ILE A 110 -11.90 -5.09 -14.86
CA ILE A 110 -11.29 -3.79 -14.52
C ILE A 110 -12.37 -2.71 -14.36
N ILE A 111 -13.35 -2.66 -15.28
CA ILE A 111 -14.41 -1.66 -15.25
C ILE A 111 -15.28 -1.82 -13.99
N ASP A 112 -15.66 -3.05 -13.66
CA ASP A 112 -16.51 -3.36 -12.52
C ASP A 112 -15.79 -3.04 -11.19
N LEU A 113 -14.48 -3.34 -11.11
CA LEU A 113 -13.64 -2.87 -9.99
C LEU A 113 -13.68 -1.35 -9.85
N MET A 114 -13.40 -0.60 -10.92
CA MET A 114 -13.32 0.86 -10.84
C MET A 114 -14.67 1.49 -10.53
N LYS A 115 -15.77 0.95 -11.07
CA LYS A 115 -17.14 1.36 -10.71
C LYS A 115 -17.42 1.15 -9.23
N PHE A 116 -17.03 0.01 -8.68
CA PHE A 116 -17.17 -0.28 -7.26
C PHE A 116 -16.37 0.72 -6.41
N LEU A 117 -15.08 0.93 -6.71
CA LEU A 117 -14.26 1.90 -5.98
C LEU A 117 -14.82 3.32 -6.04
N HIS A 118 -15.35 3.73 -7.19
CA HIS A 118 -16.00 5.03 -7.35
C HIS A 118 -17.24 5.16 -6.47
N LYS A 119 -18.13 4.16 -6.53
CA LYS A 119 -19.38 4.13 -5.76
C LYS A 119 -19.11 4.17 -4.25
N GLU A 120 -18.12 3.42 -3.80
CA GLU A 120 -17.79 3.26 -2.38
C GLU A 120 -16.81 4.32 -1.86
N ASP A 121 -16.42 5.29 -2.70
CA ASP A 121 -15.44 6.35 -2.37
C ASP A 121 -14.09 5.82 -1.87
N ILE A 122 -13.61 4.74 -2.49
CA ILE A 122 -12.38 4.06 -2.07
C ILE A 122 -11.19 4.54 -2.89
N PRO A 123 -10.09 4.97 -2.26
CA PRO A 123 -8.84 5.25 -2.96
C PRO A 123 -8.27 3.98 -3.60
N PHE A 124 -7.97 4.05 -4.91
CA PHE A 124 -7.33 2.94 -5.62
C PHE A 124 -5.95 2.59 -5.02
N SER A 125 -5.26 3.57 -4.44
CA SER A 125 -3.98 3.37 -3.74
C SER A 125 -4.11 2.36 -2.59
N SER A 126 -5.17 2.44 -1.79
CA SER A 126 -5.42 1.50 -0.68
C SER A 126 -5.59 0.06 -1.18
N ILE A 127 -6.31 -0.12 -2.29
CA ILE A 127 -6.48 -1.45 -2.87
C ILE A 127 -5.18 -1.94 -3.52
N SER A 128 -4.46 -1.07 -4.22
CA SER A 128 -3.19 -1.41 -4.85
C SER A 128 -2.11 -1.80 -3.84
N GLY A 129 -2.13 -1.22 -2.63
CA GLY A 129 -1.23 -1.59 -1.53
C GLY A 129 -1.50 -3.00 -1.05
N ILE A 130 -2.76 -3.32 -0.71
CA ILE A 130 -3.19 -4.68 -0.33
C ILE A 130 -2.80 -5.70 -1.40
N GLN A 131 -3.02 -5.33 -2.66
CA GLN A 131 -2.77 -6.16 -3.84
C GLN A 131 -1.35 -6.00 -4.42
N ASN A 132 -0.42 -5.42 -3.69
CA ASN A 132 0.95 -5.24 -4.15
C ASN A 132 1.55 -6.59 -4.56
N LYS A 133 2.00 -6.71 -5.80
CA LYS A 133 2.47 -7.96 -6.41
C LYS A 133 1.45 -9.11 -6.31
N LYS A 134 0.14 -8.83 -6.42
CA LYS A 134 -0.94 -9.84 -6.45
C LYS A 134 -1.87 -9.71 -7.65
N GLY A 135 -1.83 -8.59 -8.37
CA GLY A 135 -2.67 -8.31 -9.53
C GLY A 135 -4.03 -7.75 -9.13
N ILE A 136 -5.01 -7.85 -10.03
CA ILE A 136 -6.36 -7.34 -9.79
C ILE A 136 -7.04 -8.16 -8.68
N PRO A 137 -7.73 -7.53 -7.71
CA PRO A 137 -8.44 -8.25 -6.66
C PRO A 137 -9.65 -9.01 -7.22
N ASN A 138 -10.01 -10.11 -6.56
CA ASN A 138 -11.36 -10.66 -6.69
C ASN A 138 -12.37 -9.64 -6.16
N LEU A 139 -13.36 -9.29 -6.99
CA LEU A 139 -14.31 -8.23 -6.67
C LEU A 139 -15.26 -8.61 -5.51
N ASP A 140 -15.63 -9.88 -5.37
CA ASP A 140 -16.54 -10.31 -4.32
C ASP A 140 -15.83 -10.41 -2.97
N GLU A 141 -14.57 -10.81 -2.94
CA GLU A 141 -13.72 -10.70 -1.73
C GLU A 141 -13.55 -9.24 -1.31
N LEU A 142 -13.28 -8.34 -2.27
CA LEU A 142 -13.18 -6.91 -1.99
C LEU A 142 -14.49 -6.33 -1.42
N LYS A 143 -15.65 -6.69 -1.99
CA LYS A 143 -16.95 -6.27 -1.47
C LYS A 143 -17.16 -6.70 -0.03
N LYS A 144 -16.91 -7.98 0.28
CA LYS A 144 -17.02 -8.52 1.64
C LYS A 144 -16.11 -7.77 2.62
N PHE A 145 -14.87 -7.48 2.21
CA PHE A 145 -13.92 -6.73 3.03
C PHE A 145 -14.40 -5.28 3.29
N ILE A 146 -14.86 -4.56 2.27
CA ILE A 146 -15.37 -3.18 2.44
C ILE A 146 -16.64 -3.16 3.28
N GLU A 147 -17.54 -4.13 3.09
CA GLU A 147 -18.76 -4.28 3.91
C GLU A 147 -18.42 -4.53 5.38
N PHE A 148 -17.47 -5.42 5.66
CA PHE A 148 -16.94 -5.64 7.00
C PHE A 148 -16.43 -4.33 7.62
N LEU A 149 -15.59 -3.56 6.90
CA LEU A 149 -15.07 -2.29 7.42
C LEU A 149 -16.18 -1.28 7.70
N LYS A 150 -17.24 -1.24 6.90
CA LYS A 150 -18.37 -0.34 7.15
C LYS A 150 -19.15 -0.74 8.40
N ASN A 151 -19.44 -2.04 8.55
CA ASN A 151 -20.18 -2.56 9.69
C ASN A 151 -19.43 -2.30 11.01
N GLU A 152 -18.11 -2.42 10.98
CA GLU A 152 -17.25 -2.13 12.13
C GLU A 152 -16.90 -0.64 12.29
N LYS A 153 -17.39 0.24 11.40
CA LYS A 153 -17.07 1.69 11.34
C LYS A 153 -15.57 1.98 11.23
N LEU A 154 -14.84 1.15 10.47
CA LEU A 154 -13.39 1.21 10.28
C LEU A 154 -12.95 1.75 8.92
N LEU A 155 -13.87 2.26 8.10
CA LEU A 155 -13.54 2.66 6.73
C LEU A 155 -12.46 3.76 6.70
N GLU A 156 -12.45 4.64 7.71
CA GLU A 156 -11.40 5.66 7.88
C GLU A 156 -9.99 5.08 8.08
N TYR A 157 -9.90 3.87 8.63
CA TYR A 157 -8.64 3.15 8.86
C TYR A 157 -8.23 2.25 7.69
N LEU A 158 -8.93 2.30 6.56
CA LEU A 158 -8.60 1.48 5.39
C LEU A 158 -7.14 1.67 4.92
N SER A 159 -6.61 2.89 5.00
CA SER A 159 -5.20 3.16 4.65
C SER A 159 -4.22 2.46 5.60
N SER A 160 -4.50 2.48 6.91
CA SER A 160 -3.73 1.77 7.93
C SER A 160 -3.78 0.25 7.73
N ILE A 161 -4.98 -0.30 7.50
CA ILE A 161 -5.14 -1.74 7.22
C ILE A 161 -4.42 -2.12 5.93
N SER A 162 -4.52 -1.29 4.89
CA SER A 162 -3.82 -1.46 3.63
C SER A 162 -2.30 -1.48 3.80
N SER A 163 -1.74 -0.61 4.64
CA SER A 163 -0.31 -0.57 4.93
C SER A 163 0.13 -1.87 5.60
N MET A 164 -0.57 -2.34 6.63
CA MET A 164 -0.24 -3.62 7.28
C MET A 164 -0.29 -4.78 6.30
N GLN A 165 -1.33 -4.81 5.45
CA GLN A 165 -1.56 -5.89 4.49
C GLN A 165 -0.86 -5.69 3.15
N SER A 166 0.11 -4.78 3.07
CA SER A 166 0.79 -4.48 1.81
C SER A 166 1.45 -5.73 1.22
N GLY A 167 0.93 -6.18 0.08
CA GLY A 167 1.35 -7.39 -0.63
C GLY A 167 0.98 -8.72 0.02
N LYS A 168 0.15 -8.71 1.05
CA LYS A 168 -0.40 -9.90 1.70
C LYS A 168 -1.79 -10.28 1.19
N GLY A 169 -2.49 -9.37 0.50
CA GLY A 169 -3.87 -9.57 0.08
C GLY A 169 -4.84 -9.19 1.20
N PHE A 170 -6.14 -9.43 0.99
CA PHE A 170 -7.12 -9.12 2.03
C PHE A 170 -6.86 -9.95 3.30
N PRO A 171 -7.02 -9.35 4.49
CA PRO A 171 -6.87 -10.09 5.74
C PRO A 171 -7.96 -11.15 5.87
N ASN A 172 -7.70 -12.17 6.69
CA ASN A 172 -8.77 -13.00 7.22
C ASN A 172 -9.69 -12.10 8.09
N LEU A 173 -11.00 -12.16 7.86
CA LEU A 173 -11.95 -11.25 8.52
C LEU A 173 -12.12 -11.56 10.01
N ASP A 174 -12.00 -12.82 10.42
CA ASP A 174 -12.08 -13.20 11.84
C ASP A 174 -10.83 -12.73 12.59
N GLU A 175 -9.65 -12.89 11.99
CA GLU A 175 -8.39 -12.37 12.54
C GLU A 175 -8.43 -10.84 12.68
N LEU A 176 -8.92 -10.14 11.64
CA LEU A 176 -9.09 -8.69 11.68
C LEU A 176 -10.10 -8.28 12.75
N LYS A 177 -11.22 -8.99 12.88
CA LYS A 177 -12.23 -8.73 13.90
C LYS A 177 -11.66 -8.87 15.30
N MET A 178 -10.95 -9.97 15.58
CA MET A 178 -10.28 -10.17 16.88
C MET A 178 -9.29 -9.06 17.21
N PHE A 179 -8.50 -8.63 16.23
CA PHE A 179 -7.56 -7.52 16.41
C PHE A 179 -8.26 -6.20 16.72
N ILE A 180 -9.34 -5.87 16.02
CA ILE A 180 -10.09 -4.64 16.26
C ILE A 180 -10.78 -4.67 17.63
N GLU A 181 -11.40 -5.79 18.02
CA GLU A 181 -12.01 -5.93 19.33
C GLU A 181 -10.97 -5.82 20.46
N PHE A 182 -9.78 -6.38 20.27
CA PHE A 182 -8.65 -6.17 21.17
C PHE A 182 -8.32 -4.68 21.31
N LEU A 183 -8.17 -3.94 20.20
CA LEU A 183 -7.89 -2.50 20.25
C LEU A 183 -9.00 -1.70 20.92
N LYS A 184 -10.27 -2.03 20.69
CA LYS A 184 -11.40 -1.36 21.35
C LYS A 184 -11.38 -1.63 22.86
N LYS A 185 -11.21 -2.89 23.28
CA LYS A 185 -11.13 -3.31 24.68
C LYS A 185 -10.02 -2.60 25.43
N GLU A 186 -8.83 -2.54 24.84
CA GLU A 186 -7.66 -1.90 25.44
C GLU A 186 -7.65 -0.36 25.31
N LYS A 187 -8.66 0.21 24.66
CA LYS A 187 -8.76 1.65 24.32
C LYS A 187 -7.58 2.16 23.48
N LEU A 188 -7.16 1.35 22.51
CA LEU A 188 -6.01 1.59 21.64
C LEU A 188 -6.35 1.80 20.17
N LEU A 189 -7.64 1.93 19.84
CA LEU A 189 -8.07 2.11 18.46
C LEU A 189 -7.41 3.35 17.80
N GLU A 190 -7.18 4.41 18.58
CA GLU A 190 -6.45 5.60 18.11
C GLU A 190 -5.00 5.31 17.68
N TYR A 191 -4.37 4.27 18.25
CA TYR A 191 -3.02 3.84 17.89
C TYR A 191 -2.98 2.93 16.66
N LEU A 192 -4.12 2.61 16.03
CA LEU A 192 -4.15 1.74 14.86
C LEU A 192 -3.22 2.25 13.74
N SER A 193 -3.13 3.57 13.54
CA SER A 193 -2.18 4.14 12.59
C SER A 193 -0.72 3.91 12.99
N SER A 194 -0.37 4.09 14.26
CA SER A 194 0.97 3.78 14.79
C SER A 194 1.33 2.30 14.67
N ILE A 195 0.39 1.42 15.03
CA ILE A 195 0.55 -0.04 14.88
C ILE A 195 0.73 -0.38 13.40
N SER A 196 -0.05 0.24 12.51
CA SER A 196 0.06 0.01 11.07
C SER A 196 1.40 0.43 10.50
N GLY A 197 1.98 1.53 10.98
CA GLY A 197 3.33 1.96 10.63
C GLY A 197 4.35 0.90 11.01
N MET A 198 4.31 0.40 12.26
CA MET A 198 5.21 -0.68 12.68
C MET A 198 5.05 -1.94 11.81
N GLN A 199 3.80 -2.30 11.52
CA GLN A 199 3.43 -3.53 10.82
C GLN A 199 3.33 -3.39 9.30
N ASN A 200 3.85 -2.31 8.70
CA ASN A 200 3.78 -2.10 7.26
C ASN A 200 4.32 -3.31 6.47
N GLY A 201 3.45 -3.95 5.67
CA GLY A 201 3.74 -5.18 4.91
C GLY A 201 3.92 -6.46 5.74
N LYS A 202 3.68 -6.41 7.05
CA LYS A 202 3.86 -7.55 7.98
C LYS A 202 2.54 -8.23 8.36
N GLY A 203 1.40 -7.64 8.03
CA GLY A 203 0.06 -8.14 8.35
C GLY A 203 -0.40 -7.71 9.74
N ILE A 204 -1.52 -8.28 10.18
CA ILE A 204 -2.04 -8.08 11.54
C ILE A 204 -1.00 -8.62 12.54
N PRO A 205 -0.65 -7.87 13.60
CA PRO A 205 0.29 -8.35 14.61
C PRO A 205 -0.31 -9.49 15.43
N HIS A 206 0.55 -10.35 15.96
CA HIS A 206 0.16 -11.29 17.00
C HIS A 206 -0.27 -10.50 18.26
N LEU A 207 -1.44 -10.83 18.81
CA LEU A 207 -2.08 -10.05 19.86
C LEU A 207 -1.32 -10.13 21.19
N ASP A 208 -0.80 -11.30 21.53
CA ASP A 208 0.08 -11.55 22.68
C ASP A 208 1.30 -10.61 22.66
N ARG A 209 2.01 -10.56 21.54
CA ARG A 209 3.19 -9.69 21.38
C ARG A 209 2.83 -8.21 21.45
N LEU A 210 1.67 -7.83 20.94
CA LEU A 210 1.22 -6.44 20.99
C LEU A 210 0.86 -6.05 22.43
N GLU A 211 0.12 -6.91 23.13
CA GLU A 211 -0.24 -6.74 24.54
C GLU A 211 0.99 -6.63 25.43
N GLU A 212 1.99 -7.52 25.25
CA GLU A 212 3.27 -7.45 25.96
C GLU A 212 3.96 -6.10 25.73
N LEU A 213 3.99 -5.59 24.50
CA LEU A 213 4.58 -4.30 24.19
C LEU A 213 3.85 -3.14 24.88
N ILE A 214 2.52 -3.16 24.87
CA ILE A 214 1.68 -2.13 25.51
C ILE A 214 1.93 -2.11 27.01
N ASN A 215 1.90 -3.29 27.64
CA ASN A 215 2.15 -3.43 29.08
C ASN A 215 3.58 -3.02 29.42
N PHE A 216 4.55 -3.39 28.59
CA PHE A 216 5.92 -2.93 28.74
C PHE A 216 6.02 -1.39 28.70
N ALA A 217 5.35 -0.74 27.74
CA ALA A 217 5.36 0.71 27.61
C ALA A 217 4.72 1.41 28.82
N ARG A 218 3.56 0.90 29.28
CA ARG A 218 2.86 1.38 30.48
C ARG A 218 3.73 1.24 31.73
N ASN A 219 4.29 0.06 31.98
CA ASN A 219 5.12 -0.22 33.16
C ASN A 219 6.40 0.62 33.18
N ASN A 220 6.95 0.92 32.01
CA ASN A 220 8.12 1.78 31.89
C ASN A 220 7.76 3.25 31.71
N GLN A 221 6.50 3.66 31.78
CA GLN A 221 6.06 5.05 31.62
C GLN A 221 6.63 5.71 30.35
N ILE A 222 6.70 4.96 29.24
CA ILE A 222 7.12 5.49 27.95
C ILE A 222 5.92 5.61 27.02
N PRO A 223 5.82 6.68 26.22
CA PRO A 223 4.69 6.82 25.31
C PRO A 223 4.79 5.79 24.18
N PHE A 224 3.67 5.22 23.76
CA PHE A 224 3.66 4.24 22.65
C PHE A 224 4.21 4.84 21.33
N SER A 225 4.08 6.17 21.16
CA SER A 225 4.66 6.91 20.04
C SER A 225 6.19 6.85 19.99
N PHE A 226 6.87 6.70 21.14
CA PHE A 226 8.33 6.50 21.20
C PHE A 226 8.74 5.22 20.48
N VAL A 227 8.03 4.11 20.76
CA VAL A 227 8.32 2.81 20.15
C VAL A 227 7.93 2.82 18.67
N SER A 228 6.69 3.23 18.38
CA SER A 228 6.11 3.09 17.05
C SER A 228 6.79 3.94 15.97
N SER A 229 7.33 5.11 16.32
CA SER A 229 8.09 5.93 15.36
C SER A 229 9.42 5.30 14.96
N MET A 230 10.13 4.64 15.89
CA MET A 230 11.37 3.92 15.59
C MET A 230 11.13 2.65 14.78
N GLN A 231 10.00 1.98 15.01
CA GLN A 231 9.69 0.67 14.46
C GLN A 231 8.93 0.68 13.14
N ASN A 232 8.81 1.82 12.46
CA ASN A 232 8.14 1.90 11.16
C ASN A 232 8.69 0.85 10.15
N GLY A 233 7.83 -0.07 9.70
CA GLY A 233 8.15 -1.20 8.82
C GLY A 233 9.02 -2.30 9.45
N LYS A 234 9.35 -2.22 10.74
CA LYS A 234 10.23 -3.17 11.45
C LYS A 234 9.46 -4.18 12.31
N GLY A 235 8.18 -3.91 12.60
CA GLY A 235 7.29 -4.76 13.38
C GLY A 235 7.43 -4.55 14.89
N ILE A 236 6.77 -5.39 15.67
CA ILE A 236 6.87 -5.35 17.14
C ILE A 236 8.31 -5.70 17.55
N PRO A 237 9.00 -4.83 18.32
CA PRO A 237 10.40 -5.02 18.69
C PRO A 237 10.60 -6.13 19.72
N ASP A 238 11.84 -6.52 19.93
CA ASP A 238 12.25 -7.33 21.08
C ASP A 238 12.24 -6.47 22.35
N LEU A 239 11.47 -6.89 23.36
CA LEU A 239 11.31 -6.15 24.62
C LEU A 239 12.58 -6.13 25.48
N LYS A 240 13.47 -7.12 25.36
CA LYS A 240 14.77 -7.11 26.04
C LYS A 240 15.68 -6.03 25.45
N ILE A 241 15.65 -5.84 24.13
CA ILE A 241 16.43 -4.78 23.47
C ILE A 241 15.85 -3.41 23.82
N LEU A 242 14.52 -3.26 23.77
CA LEU A 242 13.84 -2.03 24.16
C LEU A 242 14.13 -1.67 25.62
N GLY A 243 14.10 -2.63 26.55
CA GLY A 243 14.47 -2.42 27.95
C GLY A 243 15.89 -1.92 28.14
N LYS A 244 16.86 -2.51 27.41
CA LYS A 244 18.24 -2.00 27.41
C LYS A 244 18.32 -0.56 26.91
N LEU A 245 17.60 -0.22 25.84
CA LEU A 245 17.57 1.15 25.30
C LEU A 245 17.03 2.14 26.33
N ILE A 246 15.92 1.83 26.99
CA ILE A 246 15.33 2.70 28.01
C ILE A 246 16.27 2.87 29.20
N ALA A 247 16.89 1.79 29.69
CA ALA A 247 17.83 1.87 30.80
C ALA A 247 19.05 2.76 30.48
N GLU A 248 19.65 2.57 29.31
CA GLU A 248 20.80 3.39 28.87
C GLU A 248 20.41 4.85 28.62
N ALA A 249 19.26 5.09 27.99
CA ALA A 249 18.78 6.46 27.76
C ALA A 249 18.53 7.20 29.08
N ARG A 250 17.96 6.53 30.09
CA ARG A 250 17.74 7.10 31.43
C ARG A 250 19.04 7.37 32.16
N LYS A 251 19.99 6.42 32.13
CA LYS A 251 21.31 6.58 32.75
C LYS A 251 22.05 7.82 32.22
N LYS A 252 21.84 8.14 30.95
CA LYS A 252 22.45 9.26 30.24
C LYS A 252 21.54 10.50 30.15
N GLU A 253 20.42 10.50 30.87
CA GLU A 253 19.42 11.58 30.88
C GLU A 253 18.95 12.05 29.49
N LEU A 254 18.89 11.11 28.53
CA LEU A 254 18.57 11.41 27.14
C LEU A 254 17.07 11.62 26.93
N ASN A 255 16.75 12.58 26.07
CA ASN A 255 15.38 12.83 25.66
C ASN A 255 14.86 11.73 24.71
N LEU A 256 13.92 10.93 25.18
CA LEU A 256 13.30 9.85 24.41
C LEU A 256 12.65 10.36 23.10
N LYS A 257 12.08 11.56 23.09
CA LYS A 257 11.46 12.15 21.89
C LYS A 257 12.49 12.36 20.80
N GLU A 258 13.67 12.90 21.16
CA GLU A 258 14.77 13.13 20.22
C GLU A 258 15.34 11.82 19.65
N LEU A 259 15.50 10.80 20.50
CA LEU A 259 15.93 9.47 20.06
C LEU A 259 14.95 8.90 19.03
N SER A 260 13.66 8.96 19.33
CA SER A 260 12.61 8.42 18.47
C SER A 260 12.47 9.18 17.14
N GLY A 261 12.76 10.49 17.13
CA GLY A 261 12.75 11.35 15.95
C GLY A 261 13.77 10.96 14.89
N LYS A 262 14.84 10.23 15.25
CA LYS A 262 15.84 9.73 14.30
C LYS A 262 15.35 8.53 13.48
N GLN A 263 14.27 7.86 13.91
CA GLN A 263 13.62 6.74 13.20
C GLN A 263 14.53 5.56 12.80
N LEU A 264 15.63 5.35 13.53
CA LEU A 264 16.66 4.35 13.19
C LEU A 264 16.24 2.89 13.45
N GLY A 265 15.18 2.67 14.24
CA GLY A 265 14.88 1.36 14.81
C GLY A 265 15.52 1.19 16.19
N ILE A 266 14.93 0.34 17.03
CA ILE A 266 15.34 0.21 18.43
C ILE A 266 16.77 -0.33 18.56
N GLU A 267 17.15 -1.31 17.73
CA GLU A 267 18.49 -1.90 17.75
C GLU A 267 19.58 -0.89 17.36
N ALA A 268 19.36 -0.13 16.29
CA ALA A 268 20.29 0.89 15.83
C ALA A 268 20.36 2.08 16.81
N THR A 269 19.23 2.46 17.41
CA THR A 269 19.18 3.52 18.43
C THR A 269 19.93 3.10 19.68
N LEU A 270 19.79 1.85 20.13
CA LEU A 270 20.56 1.32 21.26
C LEU A 270 22.07 1.37 20.97
N LYS A 271 22.50 1.00 19.76
CA LYS A 271 23.91 1.10 19.37
C LYS A 271 24.40 2.54 19.45
N LEU A 272 23.63 3.49 18.91
CA LEU A 272 23.95 4.91 18.95
C LEU A 272 24.07 5.43 20.40
N VAL A 273 23.09 5.13 21.25
CA VAL A 273 23.08 5.56 22.66
C VAL A 273 24.29 5.04 23.40
N LYS A 274 24.75 3.81 23.11
CA LYS A 274 25.94 3.24 23.73
C LYS A 274 27.23 3.93 23.31
N THR A 275 27.38 4.26 22.03
CA THR A 275 28.68 4.69 21.47
C THR A 275 28.85 6.20 21.31
N ALA A 276 27.77 6.98 21.19
CA ALA A 276 27.83 8.39 20.77
C ALA A 276 27.46 9.39 21.88
N TYR A 277 27.13 8.91 23.07
CA TYR A 277 26.69 9.72 24.21
C TYR A 277 27.52 9.38 25.46
N GLU A 278 28.84 9.32 25.33
CA GLU A 278 29.78 9.32 26.47
C GLU A 278 29.91 10.75 27.01
#